data_AF-A0AB38CZI2-F1
#
_entry.id   AF-A0AB38CZI2-F1
#
_cell.length_a   1.000
_cell.length_b   1.000
_cell.length_c   1.000
_cell.angle_alpha   90.00
_cell.angle_beta   90.00
_cell.angle_gamma   90.00
#
_symmetry.space_group_name_H-M   'P 1'
#
loop_
_entity.id
_entity.type
_entity.pdbx_description
1 polymer ?
#
loop_
_entity_poly.entity_id
_entity_poly.type
_entity_poly.pdbx_seq_one_letter_code
_entity_poly.pdbx_strand_id
1 'polypeptide(L)'
;MKHIILAATAASLVAVGLSACGHDSAPEAQPSPDVFPVERGCADIPKPTDPHNLIGDNWLTDNACAVFNMNNPGAGVDPLQAEKIVYDARMKALMGKRDLALLARQGSAQSDNPSGLQTDFKSTIAQRGAALKQELDASGLALQGHAPEGFRIEYLKGEGR
;
A
#
# COMPACT_ATOMS: atom_id res chain seq x y z
N MET A 1 9.84 -62.68 -6.90
CA MET A 1 11.06 -62.84 -6.08
C MET A 1 11.65 -61.47 -5.82
N LYS A 2 12.17 -61.30 -4.60
CA LYS A 2 12.48 -60.06 -3.90
C LYS A 2 13.97 -59.75 -4.06
N HIS A 3 14.33 -58.53 -4.45
CA HIS A 3 15.67 -58.00 -4.21
C HIS A 3 15.56 -56.61 -3.60
N ILE A 4 15.71 -56.60 -2.28
CA ILE A 4 16.12 -55.46 -1.47
C ILE A 4 17.65 -55.50 -1.47
N ILE A 5 18.32 -54.36 -1.66
CA ILE A 5 19.54 -53.96 -0.95
C ILE A 5 19.73 -52.45 -1.16
N LEU A 6 19.81 -51.75 -0.03
CA LEU A 6 20.22 -50.35 0.11
C LEU A 6 21.70 -50.19 -0.28
N ALA A 7 22.05 -49.03 -0.83
CA ALA A 7 23.36 -48.43 -0.61
C ALA A 7 23.25 -46.91 -0.61
N ALA A 8 23.13 -46.35 0.59
CA ALA A 8 23.41 -44.96 0.88
C ALA A 8 24.93 -44.74 0.82
N THR A 9 25.40 -43.76 0.04
CA THR A 9 26.75 -43.18 0.23
C THR A 9 26.80 -41.74 -0.29
N ALA A 10 27.47 -40.91 0.53
CA ALA A 10 28.10 -39.64 0.22
C ALA A 10 27.22 -38.40 -0.03
N ALA A 11 26.82 -37.78 1.08
CA ALA A 11 26.80 -36.33 1.17
C ALA A 11 28.23 -35.79 0.94
N SER A 12 28.40 -34.85 0.00
CA SER A 12 29.36 -33.74 0.06
C SER A 12 29.25 -32.84 -1.18
N LEU A 13 28.69 -31.65 -0.97
CA LEU A 13 29.20 -30.37 -1.46
C LEU A 13 29.35 -30.19 -2.97
N VAL A 14 28.24 -29.78 -3.59
CA VAL A 14 28.27 -28.66 -4.53
C VAL A 14 27.10 -27.74 -4.17
N ALA A 15 27.33 -26.91 -3.14
CA ALA A 15 26.51 -25.73 -2.88
C ALA A 15 26.93 -24.65 -3.87
N VAL A 16 26.55 -24.78 -5.15
CA VAL A 16 26.39 -23.60 -6.00
C VAL A 16 24.91 -23.31 -6.01
N GLY A 17 24.52 -22.30 -5.24
CA GLY A 17 23.15 -21.82 -5.18
C GLY A 17 22.72 -21.38 -6.57
N LEU A 18 21.77 -22.12 -7.15
CA LEU A 18 20.91 -21.66 -8.25
C LEU A 18 19.68 -22.59 -8.35
N SER A 19 18.97 -22.73 -7.23
CA SER A 19 17.56 -23.11 -7.22
C SER A 19 16.84 -21.90 -6.64
N ALA A 20 16.27 -20.97 -7.41
CA ALA A 20 15.06 -21.19 -8.20
C ALA A 20 14.05 -22.13 -7.51
N CYS A 21 13.99 -22.08 -6.18
CA CYS A 21 12.88 -22.57 -5.39
C CYS A 21 11.88 -21.41 -5.29
N GLY A 22 10.63 -21.54 -5.67
CA GLY A 22 9.87 -22.74 -5.92
C GLY A 22 8.43 -22.27 -5.80
N HIS A 23 7.60 -22.64 -6.77
CA HIS A 23 6.18 -22.40 -6.68
C HIS A 23 5.63 -23.28 -5.55
N ASP A 24 5.73 -22.81 -4.31
CA ASP A 24 4.69 -23.08 -3.33
C ASP A 24 3.82 -21.83 -3.32
N SER A 25 2.97 -21.74 -4.35
CA SER A 25 1.71 -21.03 -4.20
C SER A 25 0.97 -21.78 -3.10
N ALA A 26 1.23 -21.40 -1.84
CA ALA A 26 0.27 -21.62 -0.77
C ALA A 26 -1.10 -21.23 -1.36
N PRO A 27 -2.16 -22.04 -1.15
CA PRO A 27 -3.47 -21.71 -1.69
C PRO A 27 -3.73 -20.24 -1.37
N GLU A 28 -3.94 -19.40 -2.39
CA GLU A 28 -4.34 -18.01 -2.17
C GLU A 28 -5.47 -18.11 -1.15
N ALA A 29 -5.23 -17.61 0.07
CA ALA A 29 -6.17 -17.77 1.16
C ALA A 29 -7.54 -17.36 0.62
N GLN A 30 -8.50 -18.30 0.65
CA GLN A 30 -9.82 -18.03 0.11
C GLN A 30 -10.29 -16.70 0.70
N PRO A 31 -10.79 -15.75 -0.11
CA PRO A 31 -11.20 -14.45 0.39
C PRO A 31 -12.10 -14.67 1.60
N SER A 32 -11.67 -14.20 2.77
CA SER A 32 -12.53 -14.26 3.94
C SER A 32 -13.75 -13.40 3.60
N PRO A 33 -14.99 -13.90 3.80
CA PRO A 33 -16.18 -13.10 3.52
C PRO A 33 -16.18 -11.76 4.29
N ASP A 34 -15.45 -11.72 5.40
CA ASP A 34 -15.35 -10.56 6.30
C ASP A 34 -14.27 -9.55 5.90
N VAL A 35 -13.48 -9.82 4.85
CA VAL A 35 -12.31 -9.01 4.49
C VAL A 35 -12.31 -8.67 3.01
N PHE A 36 -12.15 -7.38 2.67
CA PHE A 36 -11.97 -6.98 1.28
C PHE A 36 -10.65 -7.54 0.74
N PRO A 37 -10.66 -8.30 -0.37
CA PRO A 37 -9.45 -8.93 -0.89
C PRO A 37 -8.38 -7.87 -1.16
N VAL A 38 -7.14 -8.16 -0.78
CA VAL A 38 -6.01 -7.29 -1.10
C VAL A 38 -5.78 -7.31 -2.60
N GLU A 39 -5.47 -6.16 -3.19
CA GLU A 39 -5.20 -6.06 -4.61
C GLU A 39 -3.94 -6.86 -4.98
N ARG A 40 -4.04 -7.69 -6.03
CA ARG A 40 -2.94 -8.56 -6.45
C ARG A 40 -1.74 -7.69 -6.85
N GLY A 41 -0.59 -7.96 -6.22
CA GLY A 41 0.63 -7.18 -6.44
C GLY A 41 0.66 -5.82 -5.72
N CYS A 42 -0.28 -5.54 -4.82
CA CYS A 42 -0.18 -4.36 -3.97
C CYS A 42 1.01 -4.50 -3.02
N ALA A 43 1.91 -3.53 -3.07
CA ALA A 43 3.03 -3.40 -2.15
C ALA A 43 2.95 -2.02 -1.49
N ASP A 44 3.03 -2.00 -0.16
CA ASP A 44 3.03 -0.75 0.59
C ASP A 44 4.33 0.02 0.34
N ILE A 45 4.26 1.35 0.48
CA ILE A 45 5.43 2.22 0.35
C ILE A 45 5.99 2.44 1.75
N PRO A 46 7.26 2.04 2.03
CA PRO A 46 7.87 2.29 3.32
C PRO A 46 8.18 3.78 3.50
N LYS A 47 8.19 4.25 4.77
CA LYS A 47 8.61 5.61 5.09
C LYS A 47 10.06 5.82 4.61
N PRO A 48 10.34 6.86 3.80
CA PRO A 48 11.70 7.13 3.38
C PRO A 48 12.54 7.66 4.54
N THR A 49 13.87 7.60 4.40
CA THR A 49 14.78 8.32 5.30
C THR A 49 14.48 9.82 5.27
N ASP A 50 14.35 10.43 6.44
CA ASP A 50 13.97 11.84 6.61
C ASP A 50 14.96 12.56 7.53
N PRO A 51 16.20 12.81 7.07
CA PRO A 51 17.27 13.35 7.92
C PRO A 51 17.01 14.79 8.38
N HIS A 52 16.18 15.52 7.64
CA HIS A 52 15.81 16.91 7.92
C HIS A 52 14.46 17.04 8.63
N ASN A 53 13.84 15.92 9.02
CA ASN A 53 12.54 15.86 9.68
C ASN A 53 11.45 16.68 8.95
N LEU A 54 11.40 16.54 7.62
CA LEU A 54 10.45 17.22 6.75
C LEU A 54 9.07 16.55 6.78
N ILE A 55 9.02 15.23 6.94
CA ILE A 55 7.77 14.46 6.99
C ILE A 55 7.10 14.64 8.35
N GLY A 56 7.87 14.50 9.44
CA GLY A 56 7.32 14.49 10.79
C GLY A 56 6.19 13.47 10.94
N ASP A 57 5.05 13.96 11.47
CA ASP A 57 3.82 13.18 11.72
C ASP A 57 2.89 13.07 10.50
N ASN A 58 3.25 13.67 9.36
CA ASN A 58 2.42 13.64 8.15
C ASN A 58 2.48 12.31 7.39
N TRP A 59 3.22 11.34 7.90
CA TRP A 59 3.32 10.02 7.30
C TRP A 59 2.10 9.15 7.63
N LEU A 60 1.45 8.58 6.61
CA LEU A 60 0.42 7.59 6.82
C LEU A 60 1.04 6.28 7.35
N THR A 61 0.79 5.98 8.62
CA THR A 61 1.31 4.76 9.29
C THR A 61 0.60 3.49 8.86
N ASP A 62 -0.64 3.62 8.43
CA ASP A 62 -1.42 2.48 7.95
C ASP A 62 -0.82 1.89 6.68
N ASN A 63 -0.94 0.58 6.54
CA ASN A 63 -0.57 -0.12 5.32
C ASN A 63 -1.56 0.25 4.21
N ALA A 64 -1.09 0.90 3.14
CA ALA A 64 -1.95 1.36 2.05
C ALA A 64 -2.73 0.21 1.40
N CYS A 65 -2.17 -1.00 1.37
CA CYS A 65 -2.80 -2.19 0.80
C CYS A 65 -3.90 -2.80 1.69
N ALA A 66 -3.96 -2.41 2.96
CA ALA A 66 -4.89 -2.93 3.96
C ALA A 66 -5.82 -1.85 4.53
N VAL A 67 -5.85 -0.65 3.94
CA VAL A 67 -6.84 0.39 4.29
C VAL A 67 -8.24 -0.18 4.09
N PHE A 68 -9.10 0.04 5.09
CA PHE A 68 -10.49 -0.43 5.17
C PHE A 68 -10.64 -1.93 4.91
N ASN A 69 -9.84 -2.75 5.60
CA ASN A 69 -9.80 -4.19 5.35
C ASN A 69 -11.11 -4.92 5.68
N MET A 70 -11.93 -4.42 6.61
CA MET A 70 -13.14 -5.10 7.07
C MET A 70 -14.31 -4.90 6.09
N ASN A 71 -14.91 -5.99 5.63
CA ASN A 71 -16.08 -6.01 4.74
C ASN A 71 -17.39 -5.84 5.52
N ASN A 72 -17.56 -4.66 6.14
CA ASN A 72 -18.77 -4.29 6.87
C ASN A 72 -19.26 -2.90 6.40
N PRO A 73 -19.77 -2.79 5.16
CA PRO A 73 -20.30 -1.52 4.66
C PRO A 73 -21.51 -1.07 5.49
N GLY A 74 -21.67 0.24 5.62
CA GLY A 74 -22.81 0.84 6.31
C GLY A 74 -24.12 0.67 5.56
N ALA A 75 -25.23 1.00 6.22
CA ALA A 75 -26.56 0.89 5.64
C ALA A 75 -26.67 1.71 4.34
N GLY A 76 -27.20 1.11 3.28
CA GLY A 76 -27.36 1.75 1.98
C GLY A 76 -26.14 1.71 1.07
N VAL A 77 -25.02 1.13 1.51
CA VAL A 77 -23.85 0.86 0.65
C VAL A 77 -23.90 -0.60 0.21
N ASP A 78 -24.13 -0.82 -1.09
CA ASP A 78 -24.07 -2.18 -1.64
C ASP A 78 -22.63 -2.71 -1.69
N PRO A 79 -22.43 -4.04 -1.68
CA PRO A 79 -21.08 -4.62 -1.67
C PRO A 79 -20.18 -4.18 -2.83
N LEU A 80 -20.73 -4.00 -4.05
CA LEU A 80 -19.95 -3.58 -5.21
C LEU A 80 -19.52 -2.12 -5.10
N GLN A 81 -20.36 -1.25 -4.54
CA GLN A 81 -20.00 0.11 -4.23
C GLN A 81 -18.95 0.17 -3.12
N ALA A 82 -19.06 -0.67 -2.09
CA ALA A 82 -18.08 -0.78 -1.03
C ALA A 82 -16.69 -1.18 -1.57
N GLU A 83 -16.63 -2.19 -2.45
CA GLU A 83 -15.39 -2.61 -3.11
C GLU A 83 -14.73 -1.47 -3.89
N LYS A 84 -15.51 -0.66 -4.63
CA LYS A 84 -14.98 0.49 -5.35
C LYS A 84 -14.44 1.58 -4.42
N ILE A 85 -15.14 1.87 -3.33
CA ILE A 85 -14.69 2.85 -2.32
C ILE A 85 -13.38 2.37 -1.67
N VAL A 86 -13.29 1.09 -1.32
CA VAL A 86 -12.08 0.51 -0.70
C VAL A 86 -10.91 0.52 -1.68
N TYR A 87 -11.14 0.14 -2.94
CA TYR A 87 -10.12 0.22 -3.97
C TYR A 87 -9.59 1.65 -4.14
N ASP A 88 -10.50 2.62 -4.27
CA ASP A 88 -10.18 4.04 -4.38
C ASP A 88 -9.38 4.56 -3.18
N ALA A 89 -9.79 4.22 -1.97
CA ALA A 89 -9.10 4.59 -0.73
C ALA A 89 -7.67 4.02 -0.68
N ARG A 90 -7.48 2.76 -1.06
CA ARG A 90 -6.16 2.11 -1.11
C ARG A 90 -5.26 2.77 -2.15
N MET A 91 -5.80 3.14 -3.30
CA MET A 91 -5.06 3.89 -4.32
C MET A 91 -4.68 5.30 -3.87
N LYS A 92 -5.61 6.03 -3.21
CA LYS A 92 -5.33 7.34 -2.59
C LYS A 92 -4.24 7.23 -1.52
N ALA A 93 -4.31 6.23 -0.65
CA ALA A 93 -3.27 5.95 0.35
C ALA A 93 -1.90 5.68 -0.29
N LEU A 94 -1.86 4.84 -1.33
CA LEU A 94 -0.63 4.50 -2.03
C LEU A 94 -0.01 5.72 -2.74
N MET A 95 -0.82 6.46 -3.50
CA MET A 95 -0.36 7.67 -4.20
C MET A 95 0.05 8.76 -3.21
N GLY A 96 -0.70 8.94 -2.11
CA GLY A 96 -0.34 9.88 -1.06
C GLY A 96 1.00 9.57 -0.39
N LYS A 97 1.26 8.31 -0.05
CA LYS A 97 2.58 7.89 0.48
C LYS A 97 3.69 8.14 -0.54
N ARG A 98 3.43 7.89 -1.83
CA ARG A 98 4.38 8.19 -2.92
C ARG A 98 4.68 9.69 -3.03
N ASP A 99 3.66 10.54 -3.00
CA ASP A 99 3.79 12.00 -3.09
C ASP A 99 4.62 12.54 -1.93
N LEU A 100 4.28 12.14 -0.70
CA LEU A 100 5.01 12.52 0.51
C LEU A 100 6.48 12.09 0.43
N ALA A 101 6.75 10.88 -0.06
CA ALA A 101 8.12 10.39 -0.22
C ALA A 101 8.89 11.13 -1.32
N LEU A 102 8.22 11.58 -2.38
CA LEU A 102 8.84 12.40 -3.42
C LEU A 102 9.17 13.80 -2.89
N LEU A 103 8.21 14.44 -2.21
CA LEU A 103 8.38 15.77 -1.59
C LEU A 103 9.51 15.76 -0.56
N ALA A 104 9.58 14.74 0.30
CA ALA A 104 10.63 14.62 1.30
C ALA A 104 12.03 14.44 0.68
N ARG A 105 12.14 13.67 -0.42
CA ARG A 105 13.39 13.52 -1.16
C ARG A 105 13.83 14.82 -1.81
N GLN A 106 12.91 15.53 -2.46
CA GLN A 106 13.18 16.83 -3.08
C GLN A 106 13.59 17.87 -2.03
N GLY A 107 12.86 17.94 -0.91
CA GLY A 107 13.20 18.82 0.19
C GLY A 107 14.53 18.49 0.84
N SER A 108 14.86 17.21 1.02
CA SER A 108 16.17 16.80 1.55
C SER A 108 17.30 17.22 0.62
N ALA A 109 17.14 17.00 -0.70
CA ALA A 109 18.13 17.42 -1.68
C ALA A 109 18.34 18.95 -1.69
N GLN A 110 17.26 19.74 -1.54
CA GLN A 110 17.35 21.19 -1.44
C GLN A 110 18.01 21.64 -0.12
N SER A 111 17.73 20.97 1.00
CA SER A 111 18.35 21.25 2.31
C SER A 111 19.84 20.94 2.32
N ASP A 112 20.25 19.86 1.66
CA ASP A 112 21.67 19.47 1.56
C ASP A 112 22.46 20.38 0.61
N ASN A 113 21.82 20.88 -0.44
CA ASN A 113 22.46 21.70 -1.48
C ASN A 113 21.60 22.94 -1.81
N PRO A 114 21.51 23.91 -0.89
CA PRO A 114 20.65 25.08 -1.07
C PRO A 114 21.15 25.92 -2.25
N SER A 115 20.30 26.08 -3.26
CA SER A 115 20.58 26.94 -4.42
C SER A 115 19.29 27.53 -4.97
N GLY A 116 19.36 28.76 -5.48
CA GLY A 116 18.22 29.44 -6.09
C GLY A 116 17.02 29.65 -5.16
N LEU A 117 15.82 29.45 -5.71
CA LEU A 117 14.53 29.69 -5.04
C LEU A 117 14.23 28.53 -4.08
N GLN A 118 14.08 28.84 -2.78
CA GLN A 118 13.81 27.82 -1.78
C GLN A 118 12.31 27.55 -1.65
N THR A 119 11.94 26.30 -1.86
CA THR A 119 10.57 25.82 -1.60
C THR A 119 10.43 25.45 -0.13
N ASP A 120 9.33 25.86 0.51
CA ASP A 120 8.95 25.41 1.85
C ASP A 120 8.31 24.01 1.79
N PHE A 121 9.17 23.00 1.63
CA PHE A 121 8.73 21.61 1.55
C PHE A 121 8.03 21.13 2.81
N LYS A 122 8.34 21.69 3.99
CA LYS A 122 7.71 21.27 5.24
C LYS A 122 6.22 21.64 5.24
N SER A 123 5.88 22.86 4.82
CA SER A 123 4.49 23.27 4.68
C SER A 123 3.78 22.52 3.55
N THR A 124 4.43 22.31 2.39
CA THR A 124 3.84 21.53 1.29
C THR A 124 3.55 20.08 1.69
N ILE A 125 4.45 19.44 2.44
CA ILE A 125 4.25 18.09 2.97
C ILE A 125 3.10 18.06 3.97
N ALA A 126 3.02 19.04 4.88
CA ALA A 126 1.91 19.13 5.83
C ALA A 126 0.56 19.30 5.13
N GLN A 127 0.50 20.14 4.08
CA GLN A 127 -0.70 20.31 3.26
C GLN A 127 -1.10 19.01 2.55
N ARG A 128 -0.16 18.29 1.94
CA ARG A 128 -0.44 17.01 1.28
C ARG A 128 -0.90 15.94 2.28
N GLY A 129 -0.27 15.87 3.45
CA GLY A 129 -0.64 14.95 4.52
C GLY A 129 -2.05 15.22 5.05
N ALA A 130 -2.40 16.49 5.25
CA ALA A 130 -3.75 16.90 5.64
C ALA A 130 -4.79 16.55 4.56
N ALA A 131 -4.49 16.81 3.29
CA ALA A 131 -5.36 16.44 2.17
C ALA A 131 -5.55 14.91 2.08
N LEU A 132 -4.48 14.13 2.23
CA LEU A 132 -4.55 12.66 2.24
C LEU A 132 -5.45 12.16 3.38
N LYS A 133 -5.30 12.73 4.57
CA LYS A 133 -6.15 12.39 5.71
C LYS A 133 -7.63 12.67 5.40
N GLN A 134 -7.94 13.84 4.84
CA GLN A 134 -9.30 14.20 4.45
C GLN A 134 -9.87 13.27 3.37
N GLU A 135 -9.06 12.89 2.37
CA GLU A 135 -9.42 11.94 1.31
C GLU A 135 -9.81 10.57 1.89
N LEU A 136 -9.04 10.06 2.86
CA LEU A 136 -9.31 8.80 3.53
C LEU A 136 -10.49 8.88 4.49
N ASP A 137 -10.60 9.96 5.28
CA ASP A 137 -11.73 10.19 6.18
C ASP A 137 -13.05 10.26 5.36
N ALA A 138 -13.04 10.95 4.21
CA ALA A 138 -14.19 11.00 3.30
C ALA A 138 -14.55 9.63 2.70
N SER A 139 -13.54 8.82 2.34
CA SER A 139 -13.74 7.46 1.84
C SER A 139 -14.32 6.54 2.93
N GLY A 140 -13.87 6.69 4.17
CA GLY A 140 -14.42 5.97 5.32
C GLY A 140 -15.88 6.34 5.60
N LEU A 141 -16.23 7.63 5.55
CA LEU A 141 -17.61 8.10 5.68
C LEU A 141 -18.50 7.58 4.55
N ALA A 142 -18.00 7.58 3.31
CA ALA A 142 -18.71 7.00 2.17
C ALA A 142 -18.96 5.50 2.36
N LEU A 143 -17.97 4.75 2.85
CA LEU A 143 -18.10 3.32 3.15
C LEU A 143 -19.14 3.05 4.26
N GLN A 144 -19.35 3.99 5.17
CA GLN A 144 -20.36 3.93 6.23
C GLN A 144 -21.77 4.36 5.77
N GLY A 145 -21.96 4.74 4.50
CA GLY A 145 -23.25 5.22 3.98
C GLY A 145 -23.50 6.71 4.19
N HIS A 146 -22.47 7.46 4.58
CA HIS A 146 -22.52 8.90 4.87
C HIS A 146 -21.58 9.69 3.97
N ALA A 147 -21.60 9.40 2.66
CA ALA A 147 -20.72 10.06 1.69
C ALA A 147 -20.84 11.59 1.79
N PRO A 148 -19.73 12.31 2.06
CA PRO A 148 -19.74 13.76 2.08
C PRO A 148 -20.17 14.38 0.75
N GLU A 149 -20.67 15.61 0.78
CA GLU A 149 -21.00 16.34 -0.44
C GLU A 149 -19.77 16.44 -1.36
N GLY A 150 -19.96 16.13 -2.65
CA GLY A 150 -18.88 16.14 -3.64
C GLY A 150 -17.93 14.94 -3.58
N PHE A 151 -18.18 13.95 -2.70
CA PHE A 151 -17.42 12.70 -2.71
C PHE A 151 -17.51 12.02 -4.08
N ARG A 152 -16.35 11.62 -4.59
CA ARG A 152 -16.21 10.88 -5.84
C ARG A 152 -15.10 9.85 -5.72
N ILE A 153 -15.31 8.73 -6.39
CA ILE A 153 -14.27 7.74 -6.65
C ILE A 153 -13.37 8.29 -7.76
N GLU A 154 -12.07 8.34 -7.51
CA GLU A 154 -11.07 8.86 -8.44
C GLU A 154 -10.32 7.74 -9.16
N TYR A 155 -10.17 6.60 -8.50
CA TYR A 155 -9.54 5.41 -9.04
C TYR A 155 -10.57 4.29 -9.15
N LEU A 156 -10.80 3.80 -10.38
CA LEU A 156 -11.62 2.62 -10.64
C LEU A 156 -10.74 1.47 -11.11
N LYS A 157 -11.04 0.27 -10.61
CA LYS A 157 -10.29 -0.94 -10.97
C LYS A 157 -10.49 -1.23 -12.46
N GLY A 158 -9.39 -1.42 -13.19
CA GLY A 158 -9.42 -1.67 -14.63
C GLY A 158 -9.53 -0.43 -15.51
N GLU A 159 -9.80 0.74 -14.93
CA GLU A 159 -9.71 2.03 -15.62
C GLU A 159 -8.35 2.65 -15.30
N GLY A 160 -7.32 2.24 -16.04
CA GLY A 160 -6.01 2.86 -15.95
C GLY A 160 -6.09 4.34 -16.34
N ARG A 161 -5.62 5.23 -15.47
CA ARG A 161 -5.15 6.57 -15.86
C ARG A 161 -3.65 6.56 -16.04
#